data_AF-A0A3P1SAN0-F1
#
_entry.id   AF-A0A3P1SAN0-F1
#
_cell.length_a   1.000
_cell.length_b   1.000
_cell.length_c   1.000
_cell.angle_alpha   90.00
_cell.angle_beta   90.00
_cell.angle_gamma   90.00
#
_symmetry.space_group_name_H-M   'P 1'
#
loop_
_entity.id
_entity.type
_entity.pdbx_description
1 polymer ?
#
loop_
_entity_poly.entity_id
_entity_poly.type
_entity_poly.pdbx_seq_one_letter_code
_entity_poly.pdbx_strand_id
1 'polypeptide(L)'
;MKKLLAFLLVAATLVGCTSPKVADTTTTTAEETTSSSEMTTYSVGTGSVTSLKGSEVTDKNGYVQADTTYCTVVLKGDKIVSIYWDVAQNKGEFDATGKLVETAAETPTKKEKGDAYGMKEASPIKKEWFEQIAVLEEYAIGKTIAEVLALPVDDKTVPTDEDFKTSLTIKVGSYLKSLEVASKNLVEVEEVASVATGSITEFRNAEATAEKEGQIQVNTTMATVALKADGTIAYATFDVAQNTGKFDTTGKLTEDLAALQTPTKKEKGDAYGMKEASPIKKEWFEQIAVLEEYAVGKTVADVLALPVDDKTVPTAEDFKTSLTIKVGSYLKALEATTKAVKEVK
;
A
#
# COMPACT_ATOMS: atom_id res chain seq x y z
N MET A 1 -2.13 -21.41 50.82
CA MET A 1 -1.05 -22.27 51.35
C MET A 1 0.30 -21.64 51.00
N LYS A 2 0.99 -21.17 52.05
CA LYS A 2 2.41 -20.87 52.19
C LYS A 2 3.33 -21.33 51.05
N LYS A 3 4.11 -20.42 50.47
CA LYS A 3 5.58 -20.48 50.54
C LYS A 3 6.16 -19.08 50.69
N LEU A 4 6.80 -18.92 51.84
CA LEU A 4 7.61 -17.81 52.34
C LEU A 4 9.04 -18.04 51.82
N LEU A 5 9.75 -17.01 51.38
CA LEU A 5 11.21 -16.99 51.45
C LEU A 5 11.67 -15.57 51.78
N ALA A 6 12.67 -15.51 52.65
CA ALA A 6 13.01 -14.41 53.54
C ALA A 6 14.42 -13.85 53.27
N PHE A 7 14.81 -12.91 54.14
CA PHE A 7 16.12 -12.25 54.33
C PHE A 7 16.28 -10.93 53.54
N LEU A 8 16.73 -9.82 54.13
CA LEU A 8 17.75 -9.67 55.18
C LEU A 8 17.53 -8.38 56.00
N LEU A 9 17.72 -8.50 57.31
CA LEU A 9 17.69 -7.43 58.32
C LEU A 9 19.12 -6.91 58.52
N VAL A 10 19.34 -5.59 58.52
CA VAL A 10 20.57 -4.98 59.08
C VAL A 10 20.18 -3.93 60.12
N ALA A 11 20.71 -4.15 61.32
CA ALA A 11 20.46 -3.38 62.52
C ALA A 11 21.32 -2.11 62.59
N ALA A 12 20.75 -1.08 63.22
CA ALA A 12 21.37 0.19 63.53
C ALA A 12 22.37 0.11 64.69
N THR A 13 23.37 1.02 64.69
CA THR A 13 24.05 1.46 65.91
C THR A 13 24.13 2.98 65.94
N LEU A 14 23.48 3.59 66.93
CA LEU A 14 23.59 5.00 67.33
C LEU A 14 24.79 5.19 68.28
N VAL A 15 25.56 6.26 68.06
CA VAL A 15 26.27 7.11 69.07
C VAL A 15 26.45 8.47 68.36
N GLY A 16 26.23 9.68 68.86
CA GLY A 16 25.84 10.24 70.14
C GLY A 16 26.17 11.76 70.10
N CYS A 17 25.18 12.62 70.37
CA CYS A 17 25.21 14.03 70.80
C CYS A 17 26.15 15.05 70.11
N THR A 18 25.57 16.06 69.45
CA THR A 18 25.56 17.49 69.89
C THR A 18 24.87 18.38 68.84
N SER A 19 24.01 19.29 69.30
CA SER A 19 23.42 20.40 68.54
C SER A 19 23.00 21.46 69.58
N PRO A 20 23.06 22.78 69.30
CA PRO A 20 22.23 23.34 68.22
C PRO A 20 22.85 24.51 67.42
N LYS A 21 22.62 24.53 66.09
CA LYS A 21 22.20 25.76 65.38
C LYS A 21 21.60 25.46 63.99
N VAL A 22 20.27 25.59 63.95
CA VAL A 22 19.36 25.94 62.86
C VAL A 22 19.93 26.10 61.44
N ALA A 23 19.49 25.23 60.53
CA ALA A 23 19.07 25.60 59.18
C ALA A 23 17.99 24.61 58.72
N ASP A 24 16.82 25.15 58.38
CA ASP A 24 15.69 24.43 57.82
C ASP A 24 16.13 23.75 56.51
N THR A 25 15.93 22.44 56.38
CA THR A 25 16.10 21.73 55.10
C THR A 25 14.90 20.83 54.93
N THR A 26 13.89 21.39 54.26
CA THR A 26 12.78 20.65 53.69
C THR A 26 13.31 19.57 52.76
N THR A 27 13.02 18.32 53.14
CA THR A 27 13.12 17.11 52.34
C THR A 27 12.45 17.35 50.99
N THR A 28 13.25 17.42 49.92
CA THR A 28 12.73 17.37 48.55
C THR A 28 12.88 15.93 48.09
N THR A 29 11.82 15.15 48.24
CA THR A 29 11.66 13.89 47.52
C THR A 29 11.63 14.25 46.04
N ALA A 30 12.65 13.83 45.28
CA ALA A 30 12.59 13.89 43.83
C ALA A 30 11.49 12.93 43.38
N GLU A 31 10.33 13.48 43.00
CA GLU A 31 9.41 12.79 42.11
C GLU A 31 10.16 12.56 40.80
N GLU A 32 10.50 11.30 40.53
CA GLU A 32 10.71 10.86 39.15
C GLU A 32 9.39 11.09 38.42
N THR A 33 9.25 12.25 37.80
CA THR A 33 8.24 12.47 36.78
C THR A 33 8.68 11.65 35.58
N THR A 34 8.23 10.40 35.52
CA THR A 34 8.20 9.64 34.28
C THR A 34 7.29 10.40 33.35
N SER A 35 7.87 11.29 32.54
CA SER A 35 7.22 11.90 31.40
C SER A 35 6.93 10.77 30.42
N SER A 36 5.79 10.10 30.61
CA SER A 36 5.15 9.32 29.55
C SER A 36 4.75 10.32 28.50
N SER A 37 5.66 10.63 27.56
CA SER A 37 5.29 11.32 26.34
C SER A 37 4.16 10.49 25.71
N GLU A 38 2.94 11.03 25.66
CA GLU A 38 1.87 10.40 24.90
C GLU A 38 2.38 10.22 23.47
N MET A 39 2.59 8.95 23.08
CA MET A 39 3.00 8.65 21.71
C MET A 39 1.89 9.13 20.77
N THR A 40 2.26 9.88 19.75
CA THR A 40 1.29 10.32 18.75
C THR A 40 0.90 9.11 17.92
N THR A 41 -0.37 8.71 18.03
CA THR A 41 -0.97 7.63 17.25
C THR A 41 -1.58 8.19 15.96
N TYR A 42 -1.38 7.46 14.86
CA TYR A 42 -1.98 7.69 13.56
C TYR A 42 -2.79 6.48 13.14
N SER A 43 -3.68 6.62 12.15
CA SER A 43 -4.29 5.49 11.46
C SER A 43 -3.87 5.48 10.00
N VAL A 44 -3.26 4.41 9.53
CA VAL A 44 -2.80 4.24 8.14
C VAL A 44 -3.70 3.25 7.42
N GLY A 45 -4.21 3.61 6.25
CA GLY A 45 -5.06 2.75 5.43
C GLY A 45 -4.62 2.75 3.98
N THR A 46 -4.68 1.59 3.33
CA THR A 46 -4.40 1.45 1.89
C THR A 46 -5.52 0.69 1.20
N GLY A 47 -5.88 1.12 -0.01
CA GLY A 47 -6.92 0.49 -0.81
C GLY A 47 -6.67 0.71 -2.29
N SER A 48 -7.22 -0.18 -3.12
CA SER A 48 -7.13 -0.05 -4.57
C SER A 48 -8.42 -0.47 -5.25
N VAL A 49 -8.63 0.03 -6.47
CA VAL A 49 -9.65 -0.45 -7.39
C VAL A 49 -9.03 -0.63 -8.75
N THR A 50 -9.43 -1.67 -9.49
CA THR A 50 -8.99 -1.86 -10.87
C THR A 50 -10.17 -1.73 -11.81
N SER A 51 -9.93 -1.12 -12.97
CA SER A 51 -10.83 -1.23 -14.12
C SER A 51 -10.11 -1.92 -15.26
N LEU A 52 -10.83 -2.80 -15.96
CA LEU A 52 -10.33 -3.51 -17.14
C LEU A 52 -10.98 -2.96 -18.40
N LYS A 53 -10.19 -2.88 -19.46
CA LYS A 53 -10.66 -2.58 -20.82
C LYS A 53 -9.79 -3.30 -21.83
N GLY A 54 -10.31 -3.50 -23.03
CA GLY A 54 -9.58 -4.18 -24.08
C GLY A 54 -10.12 -3.86 -25.44
N SER A 55 -9.40 -4.34 -26.46
CA SER A 55 -9.90 -4.40 -27.82
C SER A 55 -9.55 -5.75 -28.44
N GLU A 56 -10.39 -6.18 -29.37
CA GLU A 56 -10.16 -7.36 -30.18
C GLU A 56 -9.12 -7.06 -31.27
N VAL A 57 -8.58 -8.13 -31.87
CA VAL A 57 -7.74 -8.01 -33.07
C VAL A 57 -8.60 -7.58 -34.25
N THR A 58 -8.20 -6.51 -34.93
CA THR A 58 -8.79 -6.06 -36.20
C THR A 58 -7.68 -5.92 -37.24
N ASP A 59 -7.56 -4.75 -37.86
CA ASP A 59 -6.37 -4.28 -38.57
C ASP A 59 -5.18 -3.97 -37.64
N LYS A 60 -5.39 -3.99 -36.32
CA LYS A 60 -4.39 -3.74 -35.28
C LYS A 60 -4.39 -4.87 -34.24
N ASN A 61 -3.31 -4.93 -33.45
CA ASN A 61 -3.21 -5.82 -32.30
C ASN A 61 -4.39 -5.60 -31.35
N GLY A 62 -4.88 -6.70 -30.77
CA GLY A 62 -5.79 -6.66 -29.63
C GLY A 62 -5.03 -6.26 -28.37
N TYR A 63 -5.75 -5.85 -27.33
CA TYR A 63 -5.13 -5.55 -26.04
C TYR A 63 -6.03 -5.83 -24.85
N VAL A 64 -5.39 -6.02 -23.70
CA VAL A 64 -6.00 -5.98 -22.38
C VAL A 64 -5.24 -4.95 -21.56
N GLN A 65 -5.97 -4.04 -20.92
CA GLN A 65 -5.41 -2.99 -20.08
C GLN A 65 -6.07 -3.04 -18.71
N ALA A 66 -5.24 -3.00 -17.67
CA ALA A 66 -5.65 -2.80 -16.29
C ALA A 66 -5.21 -1.41 -15.83
N ASP A 67 -6.18 -0.63 -15.35
CA ASP A 67 -5.96 0.64 -14.68
C ASP A 67 -6.22 0.41 -13.18
N THR A 68 -5.16 0.13 -12.40
CA THR A 68 -5.22 -0.02 -10.95
C THR A 68 -4.97 1.32 -10.28
N THR A 69 -6.02 1.92 -9.74
CA THR A 69 -5.96 3.14 -8.93
C THR A 69 -5.84 2.78 -7.46
N TYR A 70 -4.81 3.28 -6.78
CA TYR A 70 -4.59 3.00 -5.36
C TYR A 70 -4.47 4.28 -4.54
N CYS A 71 -4.89 4.18 -3.29
CA CYS A 71 -4.91 5.23 -2.28
C CYS A 71 -4.21 4.74 -1.02
N THR A 72 -3.33 5.57 -0.48
CA THR A 72 -2.85 5.44 0.90
C THR A 72 -3.24 6.71 1.65
N VAL A 73 -3.86 6.55 2.82
CA VAL A 73 -4.33 7.65 3.67
C VAL A 73 -3.78 7.50 5.09
N VAL A 74 -3.43 8.62 5.70
CA VAL A 74 -2.99 8.70 7.10
C VAL A 74 -3.91 9.68 7.83
N LEU A 75 -4.46 9.22 8.96
CA LEU A 75 -5.30 10.01 9.84
C LEU A 75 -4.58 10.35 11.14
N LYS A 76 -4.84 11.55 11.66
CA LYS A 76 -4.59 11.92 13.06
C LYS A 76 -5.94 12.23 13.68
N GLY A 77 -6.42 11.35 14.56
CA GLY A 77 -7.84 11.33 14.93
C GLY A 77 -8.70 10.97 13.72
N ASP A 78 -9.69 11.80 13.39
CA ASP A 78 -10.57 11.62 12.22
C ASP A 78 -10.13 12.42 10.98
N LYS A 79 -9.05 13.21 11.08
CA LYS A 79 -8.59 14.13 10.02
C LYS A 79 -7.44 13.53 9.22
N ILE A 80 -7.53 13.68 7.90
CA ILE A 80 -6.48 13.30 6.96
C ILE A 80 -5.29 14.26 7.12
N VAL A 81 -4.13 13.71 7.45
CA VAL A 81 -2.84 14.42 7.55
C VAL A 81 -1.90 14.08 6.41
N SER A 82 -2.14 12.96 5.71
CA SER A 82 -1.46 12.62 4.46
C SER A 82 -2.37 11.77 3.60
N ILE A 83 -2.32 11.98 2.28
CA ILE A 83 -2.98 11.13 1.30
C ILE A 83 -2.13 11.04 0.03
N TYR A 84 -2.14 9.87 -0.58
CA TYR A 84 -1.42 9.57 -1.80
C TYR A 84 -2.32 8.76 -2.73
N TRP A 85 -2.58 9.30 -3.93
CA TRP A 85 -3.20 8.56 -5.03
C TRP A 85 -2.23 8.37 -6.18
N ASP A 86 -2.30 7.22 -6.84
CA ASP A 86 -1.60 6.97 -8.10
C ASP A 86 -2.34 5.91 -8.92
N VAL A 87 -1.92 5.73 -10.18
CA VAL A 87 -2.50 4.78 -11.11
C VAL A 87 -1.39 4.00 -11.83
N ALA A 88 -1.35 2.69 -11.60
CA ALA A 88 -0.66 1.77 -12.48
C ALA A 88 -1.58 1.51 -13.70
N GLN A 89 -1.25 2.16 -14.81
CA GLN A 89 -2.02 2.10 -16.06
C GLN A 89 -1.22 1.32 -17.09
N ASN A 90 -1.51 0.03 -17.22
CA ASN A 90 -0.66 -0.89 -17.97
C ASN A 90 -1.46 -1.76 -18.94
N LYS A 91 -0.95 -1.86 -20.16
CA LYS A 91 -1.58 -2.50 -21.31
C LYS A 91 -0.66 -3.60 -21.83
N GLY A 92 -1.18 -4.81 -21.95
CA GLY A 92 -0.58 -5.89 -22.72
C GLY A 92 -1.29 -6.02 -24.07
N GLU A 93 -0.52 -6.18 -25.14
CA GLU A 93 -1.03 -6.34 -26.50
C GLU A 93 -0.84 -7.76 -26.99
N PHE A 94 -1.76 -8.25 -27.82
CA PHE A 94 -1.67 -9.56 -28.47
C PHE A 94 -1.94 -9.45 -29.96
N ASP A 95 -1.20 -10.23 -30.76
CA ASP A 95 -1.39 -10.28 -32.20
C ASP A 95 -2.53 -11.25 -32.60
N ALA A 96 -2.78 -11.37 -33.91
CA ALA A 96 -3.79 -12.28 -34.47
C ALA A 96 -3.56 -13.77 -34.15
N THR A 97 -2.38 -14.14 -33.67
CA THR A 97 -2.05 -15.51 -33.23
C THR A 97 -2.21 -15.67 -31.71
N GLY A 98 -2.58 -14.61 -31.00
CA GLY A 98 -2.71 -14.60 -29.55
C GLY A 98 -1.37 -14.45 -28.81
N LYS A 99 -0.28 -14.13 -29.53
CA LYS A 99 1.04 -13.96 -28.93
C LYS A 99 1.20 -12.55 -28.38
N LEU A 100 1.86 -12.43 -27.23
CA LEU A 100 2.20 -11.14 -26.64
C LEU A 100 3.09 -10.35 -27.60
N VAL A 101 2.64 -9.16 -27.95
CA VAL A 101 3.45 -8.16 -28.65
C VAL A 101 4.38 -7.54 -27.62
N GLU A 102 5.67 -7.40 -27.98
CA GLU A 102 6.72 -6.96 -27.05
C GLU A 102 6.27 -5.76 -26.21
N THR A 103 6.21 -5.97 -24.88
CA THR A 103 5.82 -4.95 -23.92
C THR A 103 7.03 -4.12 -23.53
N ALA A 104 6.82 -2.86 -23.14
CA ALA A 104 7.87 -2.03 -22.56
C ALA A 104 8.54 -2.75 -21.37
N ALA A 105 9.87 -2.64 -21.29
CA ALA A 105 10.65 -3.24 -20.20
C ALA A 105 10.29 -2.64 -18.83
N GLU A 106 9.79 -1.41 -18.82
CA GLU A 106 9.34 -0.70 -17.63
C GLU A 106 7.87 -0.27 -17.78
N THR A 107 7.15 -0.30 -16.66
CA THR A 107 5.70 -0.03 -16.58
C THR A 107 5.39 1.07 -15.55
N PRO A 108 5.98 2.27 -15.70
CA PRO A 108 5.86 3.31 -14.69
C PRO A 108 4.41 3.78 -14.50
N THR A 109 4.09 4.14 -13.26
CA THR A 109 2.78 4.70 -12.90
C THR A 109 2.56 6.07 -13.54
N LYS A 110 1.34 6.60 -13.43
CA LYS A 110 1.08 7.96 -13.92
C LYS A 110 1.89 9.02 -13.19
N LYS A 111 2.11 8.89 -11.87
CA LYS A 111 3.00 9.81 -11.14
C LYS A 111 4.45 9.66 -11.57
N GLU A 112 4.95 8.42 -11.69
CA GLU A 112 6.34 8.18 -12.12
C GLU A 112 6.61 8.71 -13.53
N LYS A 113 5.61 8.69 -14.42
CA LYS A 113 5.71 9.31 -15.75
C LYS A 113 5.84 10.83 -15.69
N GLY A 114 5.29 11.51 -14.67
CA GLY A 114 5.31 12.98 -14.57
C GLY A 114 4.83 13.65 -15.87
N ASP A 115 5.64 14.57 -16.41
CA ASP A 115 5.37 15.23 -17.69
C ASP A 115 5.34 14.26 -18.88
N ALA A 116 6.05 13.13 -18.82
CA ALA A 116 6.05 12.13 -19.90
C ALA A 116 4.71 11.39 -20.03
N TYR A 117 3.76 11.59 -19.10
CA TYR A 117 2.38 11.12 -19.28
C TYR A 117 1.67 11.87 -20.42
N GLY A 118 2.04 13.13 -20.67
CA GLY A 118 1.60 13.91 -21.83
C GLY A 118 0.15 14.37 -21.80
N MET A 119 -0.46 14.50 -20.62
CA MET A 119 -1.87 14.94 -20.51
C MET A 119 -2.04 16.43 -20.81
N LYS A 120 -1.01 17.26 -20.65
CA LYS A 120 -1.08 18.72 -20.80
C LYS A 120 -1.63 19.16 -22.17
N GLU A 121 -1.34 18.40 -23.23
CA GLU A 121 -1.84 18.69 -24.58
C GLU A 121 -3.37 18.55 -24.69
N ALA A 122 -3.89 17.43 -24.16
CA ALA A 122 -5.32 17.10 -24.17
C ALA A 122 -6.12 17.80 -23.05
N SER A 123 -5.44 18.28 -22.01
CA SER A 123 -6.04 18.94 -20.86
C SER A 123 -6.61 20.32 -21.24
N PRO A 124 -7.90 20.60 -20.96
CA PRO A 124 -8.49 21.91 -21.25
C PRO A 124 -7.88 23.03 -20.39
N ILE A 125 -7.33 22.68 -19.23
CA ILE A 125 -6.67 23.61 -18.30
C ILE A 125 -5.14 23.62 -18.44
N LYS A 126 -4.59 22.92 -19.44
CA LYS A 126 -3.14 22.86 -19.72
C LYS A 126 -2.29 22.40 -18.52
N LYS A 127 -2.85 21.56 -17.66
CA LYS A 127 -2.16 20.88 -16.56
C LYS A 127 -1.96 19.41 -16.85
N GLU A 128 -0.82 18.89 -16.43
CA GLU A 128 -0.56 17.45 -16.42
C GLU A 128 -1.44 16.71 -15.41
N TRP A 129 -1.50 15.38 -15.54
CA TRP A 129 -2.30 14.55 -14.64
C TRP A 129 -1.81 14.64 -13.19
N PHE A 130 -0.48 14.62 -12.97
CA PHE A 130 0.10 14.68 -11.63
C PHE A 130 -0.16 16.02 -10.93
N GLU A 131 -0.21 17.12 -11.70
CA GLU A 131 -0.57 18.45 -11.17
C GLU A 131 -2.04 18.47 -10.71
N GLN A 132 -2.93 17.79 -11.43
CA GLN A 132 -4.36 17.74 -11.09
C GLN A 132 -4.64 16.82 -9.91
N ILE A 133 -4.02 15.63 -9.83
CA ILE A 133 -4.24 14.75 -8.67
C ILE A 133 -3.70 15.36 -7.38
N ALA A 134 -2.62 16.16 -7.44
CA ALA A 134 -2.09 16.88 -6.29
C ALA A 134 -3.12 17.87 -5.69
N VAL A 135 -3.94 18.50 -6.54
CA VAL A 135 -5.04 19.38 -6.08
C VAL A 135 -6.08 18.60 -5.27
N LEU A 136 -6.43 17.37 -5.69
CA LEU A 136 -7.34 16.52 -4.94
C LEU A 136 -6.72 16.05 -3.61
N GLU A 137 -5.41 15.75 -3.62
CA GLU A 137 -4.67 15.40 -2.39
C GLU A 137 -4.63 16.56 -1.40
N GLU A 138 -4.36 17.78 -1.86
CA GLU A 138 -4.38 18.99 -1.04
C GLU A 138 -5.76 19.30 -0.49
N TYR A 139 -6.82 19.13 -1.30
CA TYR A 139 -8.20 19.28 -0.86
C TYR A 139 -8.56 18.35 0.31
N ALA A 140 -8.01 17.12 0.32
CA ALA A 140 -8.31 16.14 1.35
C ALA A 140 -7.65 16.45 2.71
N ILE A 141 -6.54 17.21 2.73
CA ILE A 141 -5.82 17.50 3.97
C ILE A 141 -6.70 18.29 4.95
N GLY A 142 -6.73 17.86 6.22
CA GLY A 142 -7.54 18.44 7.29
C GLY A 142 -9.02 18.06 7.25
N LYS A 143 -9.47 17.32 6.23
CA LYS A 143 -10.83 16.80 6.13
C LYS A 143 -10.94 15.38 6.70
N THR A 144 -12.16 14.98 7.03
CA THR A 144 -12.49 13.57 7.26
C THR A 144 -12.60 12.81 5.95
N ILE A 145 -12.46 11.50 6.01
CA ILE A 145 -12.71 10.63 4.85
C ILE A 145 -14.13 10.85 4.29
N ALA A 146 -15.14 10.99 5.16
CA ALA A 146 -16.52 11.20 4.73
C ALA A 146 -16.70 12.51 3.93
N GLU A 147 -16.06 13.60 4.36
CA GLU A 147 -16.09 14.88 3.62
C GLU A 147 -15.42 14.78 2.25
N VAL A 148 -14.36 13.98 2.11
CA VAL A 148 -13.70 13.77 0.81
C VAL A 148 -14.53 12.88 -0.10
N LEU A 149 -15.11 11.80 0.44
CA LEU A 149 -16.01 10.91 -0.32
C LEU A 149 -17.29 11.61 -0.79
N ALA A 150 -17.73 12.66 -0.07
CA ALA A 150 -18.89 13.48 -0.43
C ALA A 150 -18.57 14.60 -1.46
N LEU A 151 -17.37 14.62 -2.05
CA LEU A 151 -17.00 15.60 -3.07
C LEU A 151 -18.04 15.65 -4.21
N PRO A 152 -18.67 16.81 -4.48
CA PRO A 152 -19.64 16.94 -5.57
C PRO A 152 -18.99 16.66 -6.93
N VAL A 153 -19.63 15.80 -7.72
CA VAL A 153 -19.19 15.43 -9.07
C VAL A 153 -20.37 15.39 -10.04
N ASP A 154 -20.07 15.51 -11.33
CA ASP A 154 -21.05 15.31 -12.41
C ASP A 154 -21.26 13.81 -12.72
N ASP A 155 -22.13 13.50 -13.68
CA ASP A 155 -22.42 12.13 -14.12
C ASP A 155 -21.20 11.40 -14.70
N LYS A 156 -20.13 12.14 -15.06
CA LYS A 156 -18.85 11.60 -15.54
C LYS A 156 -17.82 11.49 -14.42
N THR A 157 -18.21 11.78 -13.18
CA THR A 157 -17.37 11.81 -11.97
C THR A 157 -16.30 12.91 -11.97
N VAL A 158 -16.51 14.00 -12.72
CA VAL A 158 -15.63 15.19 -12.70
C VAL A 158 -16.13 16.13 -11.59
N PRO A 159 -15.24 16.69 -10.75
CA PRO A 159 -15.66 17.63 -9.69
C PRO A 159 -16.41 18.84 -10.25
N THR A 160 -17.47 19.24 -9.54
CA THR A 160 -18.35 20.34 -9.96
C THR A 160 -18.16 21.63 -9.17
N ASP A 161 -17.36 21.60 -8.10
CA ASP A 161 -17.01 22.81 -7.35
C ASP A 161 -16.31 23.83 -8.24
N GLU A 162 -16.68 25.10 -8.08
CA GLU A 162 -16.10 26.21 -8.83
C GLU A 162 -14.59 26.33 -8.61
N ASP A 163 -14.11 26.00 -7.40
CA ASP A 163 -12.70 26.05 -7.03
C ASP A 163 -11.84 25.04 -7.83
N PHE A 164 -12.45 24.01 -8.43
CA PHE A 164 -11.76 23.00 -9.23
C PHE A 164 -11.68 23.29 -10.72
N LYS A 165 -12.51 24.21 -11.26
CA LYS A 165 -12.64 24.40 -12.72
C LYS A 165 -11.34 24.72 -13.44
N THR A 166 -10.37 25.32 -12.75
CA THR A 166 -9.07 25.71 -13.32
C THR A 166 -7.91 24.81 -12.86
N SER A 167 -8.19 23.81 -12.03
CA SER A 167 -7.16 23.06 -11.29
C SER A 167 -7.34 21.54 -11.33
N LEU A 168 -8.57 21.04 -11.47
CA LEU A 168 -8.90 19.62 -11.42
C LEU A 168 -10.06 19.29 -12.38
N THR A 169 -9.71 18.71 -13.53
CA THR A 169 -10.67 18.32 -14.60
C THR A 169 -10.69 16.83 -14.90
N ILE A 170 -9.86 16.05 -14.21
CA ILE A 170 -9.87 14.59 -14.31
C ILE A 170 -11.11 14.01 -13.61
N LYS A 171 -11.54 12.83 -14.09
CA LYS A 171 -12.53 12.01 -13.39
C LYS A 171 -11.96 11.53 -12.06
N VAL A 172 -12.69 11.73 -10.96
CA VAL A 172 -12.21 11.39 -9.61
C VAL A 172 -12.85 10.14 -9.01
N GLY A 173 -13.83 9.53 -9.68
CA GLY A 173 -14.59 8.41 -9.14
C GLY A 173 -13.73 7.23 -8.65
N SER A 174 -12.68 6.84 -9.39
CA SER A 174 -11.79 5.76 -8.96
C SER A 174 -10.92 6.14 -7.76
N TYR A 175 -10.51 7.40 -7.63
CA TYR A 175 -9.74 7.87 -6.46
C TYR A 175 -10.61 7.83 -5.20
N LEU A 176 -11.85 8.34 -5.28
CA LEU A 176 -12.80 8.29 -4.18
C LEU A 176 -13.12 6.83 -3.78
N LYS A 177 -13.35 5.94 -4.75
CA LYS A 177 -13.55 4.51 -4.46
C LYS A 177 -12.34 3.86 -3.80
N SER A 178 -11.12 4.14 -4.27
CA SER A 178 -9.89 3.61 -3.64
C SER A 178 -9.69 4.15 -2.21
N LEU A 179 -10.10 5.39 -1.92
CA LEU A 179 -10.12 5.95 -0.56
C LEU A 179 -11.17 5.25 0.32
N GLU A 180 -12.34 4.93 -0.24
CA GLU A 180 -13.36 4.17 0.49
C GLU A 180 -12.83 2.78 0.88
N VAL A 181 -12.13 2.09 -0.03
CA VAL A 181 -11.45 0.83 0.29
C VAL A 181 -10.38 1.05 1.35
N ALA A 182 -9.53 2.08 1.22
CA ALA A 182 -8.49 2.40 2.20
C ALA A 182 -9.05 2.66 3.60
N SER A 183 -10.23 3.30 3.69
CA SER A 183 -10.91 3.58 4.96
C SER A 183 -11.35 2.34 5.73
N LYS A 184 -11.61 1.23 5.02
CA LYS A 184 -11.97 -0.06 5.61
C LYS A 184 -10.75 -0.83 6.13
N ASN A 185 -9.55 -0.40 5.74
CA ASN A 185 -8.28 -1.05 6.02
C ASN A 185 -7.39 -0.19 6.95
N LEU A 186 -7.99 0.71 7.75
CA LEU A 186 -7.24 1.54 8.69
C LEU A 186 -6.64 0.69 9.81
N VAL A 187 -5.36 0.87 10.08
CA VAL A 187 -4.62 0.26 11.18
C VAL A 187 -3.98 1.37 12.02
N GLU A 188 -4.06 1.28 13.34
CA GLU A 188 -3.36 2.21 14.23
C GLU A 188 -1.86 1.96 14.20
N VAL A 189 -1.08 3.04 14.03
CA VAL A 189 0.37 3.01 13.92
C VAL A 189 0.94 4.15 14.75
N GLU A 190 1.89 3.83 15.61
CA GLU A 190 2.59 4.82 16.45
C GLU A 190 3.82 5.38 15.71
N GLU A 191 4.19 6.62 16.04
CA GLU A 191 5.45 7.25 15.62
C GLU A 191 5.62 7.38 14.09
N VAL A 192 4.53 7.56 13.33
CA VAL A 192 4.61 7.77 11.88
C VAL A 192 5.17 9.16 11.57
N ALA A 193 6.34 9.21 10.92
CA ALA A 193 6.94 10.43 10.38
C ALA A 193 6.58 10.62 8.90
N SER A 194 6.63 9.54 8.11
CA SER A 194 6.32 9.58 6.68
C SER A 194 5.64 8.29 6.22
N VAL A 195 4.99 8.35 5.06
CA VAL A 195 4.38 7.20 4.38
C VAL A 195 4.84 7.17 2.94
N ALA A 196 5.04 5.97 2.41
CA ALA A 196 5.44 5.77 1.02
C ALA A 196 4.71 4.57 0.41
N THR A 197 4.29 4.72 -0.84
CA THR A 197 3.59 3.68 -1.60
C THR A 197 4.26 3.49 -2.94
N GLY A 198 4.68 2.27 -3.21
CA GLY A 198 5.32 1.85 -4.47
C GLY A 198 4.51 0.76 -5.15
N SER A 199 4.62 0.67 -6.47
CA SER A 199 4.07 -0.46 -7.20
C SER A 199 4.97 -0.88 -8.35
N ILE A 200 4.82 -2.13 -8.79
CA ILE A 200 5.36 -2.63 -10.04
C ILE A 200 4.25 -3.35 -10.81
N THR A 201 4.40 -3.43 -12.13
CA THR A 201 3.50 -4.23 -12.96
C THR A 201 4.25 -5.31 -13.71
N GLU A 202 3.76 -6.54 -13.59
CA GLU A 202 4.26 -7.71 -14.32
C GLU A 202 3.14 -8.32 -15.17
N PHE A 203 3.48 -8.75 -16.38
CA PHE A 203 2.55 -9.44 -17.27
C PHE A 203 2.72 -10.96 -17.19
N ARG A 204 1.63 -11.70 -17.32
CA ARG A 204 1.63 -13.13 -17.65
C ARG A 204 0.70 -13.35 -18.83
N ASN A 205 1.13 -14.15 -19.81
CA ASN A 205 0.34 -14.41 -20.99
C ASN A 205 0.26 -15.92 -21.27
N ALA A 206 -0.82 -16.32 -21.95
CA ALA A 206 -0.93 -17.62 -22.58
C ALA A 206 -1.58 -17.43 -23.96
N GLU A 207 -1.10 -18.19 -24.95
CA GLU A 207 -1.66 -18.19 -26.30
C GLU A 207 -3.00 -18.93 -26.33
N ALA A 208 -3.88 -18.52 -27.24
CA ALA A 208 -5.14 -19.21 -27.49
C ALA A 208 -4.89 -20.48 -28.30
N THR A 209 -5.54 -21.59 -27.91
CA THR A 209 -5.59 -22.84 -28.68
C THR A 209 -7.03 -23.21 -28.97
N ALA A 210 -7.26 -24.27 -29.75
CA ALA A 210 -8.61 -24.76 -30.00
C ALA A 210 -9.31 -25.26 -28.71
N GLU A 211 -8.54 -25.61 -27.68
CA GLU A 211 -9.02 -26.18 -26.42
C GLU A 211 -9.01 -25.19 -25.25
N LYS A 212 -8.28 -24.08 -25.36
CA LYS A 212 -8.11 -23.10 -24.26
C LYS A 212 -8.04 -21.67 -24.79
N GLU A 213 -8.73 -20.78 -24.09
CA GLU A 213 -8.64 -19.34 -24.32
C GLU A 213 -7.21 -18.85 -24.07
N GLY A 214 -6.79 -17.89 -24.88
CA GLY A 214 -5.61 -17.09 -24.59
C GLY A 214 -5.92 -16.10 -23.47
N GLN A 215 -4.87 -15.58 -22.84
CA GLN A 215 -5.04 -14.61 -21.77
C GLN A 215 -3.88 -13.63 -21.69
N ILE A 216 -4.19 -12.40 -21.30
CA ILE A 216 -3.24 -11.44 -20.74
C ILE A 216 -3.66 -11.16 -19.31
N GLN A 217 -2.76 -11.45 -18.39
CA GLN A 217 -2.87 -11.07 -16.99
C GLN A 217 -1.91 -9.92 -16.69
N VAL A 218 -2.46 -8.86 -16.10
CA VAL A 218 -1.73 -7.69 -15.60
C VAL A 218 -1.73 -7.76 -14.07
N ASN A 219 -0.55 -7.95 -13.49
CA ASN A 219 -0.35 -8.03 -12.05
C ASN A 219 0.25 -6.73 -11.54
N THR A 220 -0.54 -5.89 -10.89
CA THR A 220 -0.06 -4.70 -10.17
C THR A 220 0.24 -5.10 -8.74
N THR A 221 1.52 -5.23 -8.39
CA THR A 221 1.97 -5.51 -7.02
C THR A 221 2.27 -4.20 -6.32
N MET A 222 1.69 -3.99 -5.14
CA MET A 222 1.79 -2.76 -4.36
C MET A 222 2.44 -3.03 -3.01
N ALA A 223 3.25 -2.09 -2.55
CA ALA A 223 3.79 -2.04 -1.20
C ALA A 223 3.52 -0.65 -0.61
N THR A 224 3.07 -0.61 0.64
CA THR A 224 2.99 0.63 1.42
C THR A 224 3.78 0.46 2.70
N VAL A 225 4.57 1.47 3.06
CA VAL A 225 5.27 1.56 4.34
C VAL A 225 4.95 2.87 5.04
N ALA A 226 4.75 2.80 6.36
CA ALA A 226 4.84 3.96 7.24
C ALA A 226 6.19 3.91 7.95
N LEU A 227 6.96 4.99 7.90
CA LEU A 227 8.30 5.09 8.45
C LEU A 227 8.30 5.95 9.71
N LYS A 228 9.10 5.55 10.68
CA LYS A 228 9.47 6.36 11.84
C LYS A 228 10.51 7.40 11.45
N ALA A 229 10.75 8.36 12.35
CA ALA A 229 11.75 9.41 12.15
C ALA A 229 13.19 8.87 11.97
N ASP A 230 13.49 7.68 12.49
CA ASP A 230 14.79 7.00 12.32
C ASP A 230 14.91 6.21 11.01
N GLY A 231 13.86 6.20 10.17
CA GLY A 231 13.81 5.48 8.90
C GLY A 231 13.44 3.99 9.03
N THR A 232 13.11 3.50 10.22
CA THR A 232 12.56 2.15 10.41
C THR A 232 11.07 2.10 10.07
N ILE A 233 10.60 0.93 9.64
CA ILE A 233 9.22 0.69 9.26
C ILE A 233 8.37 0.51 10.52
N ALA A 234 7.39 1.39 10.72
CA ALA A 234 6.35 1.25 11.74
C ALA A 234 5.19 0.35 11.28
N TYR A 235 4.92 0.35 9.97
CA TYR A 235 3.86 -0.43 9.35
C TYR A 235 4.23 -0.77 7.91
N ALA A 236 3.90 -1.98 7.47
CA ALA A 236 4.02 -2.41 6.08
C ALA A 236 2.76 -3.17 5.65
N THR A 237 2.35 -2.99 4.39
CA THR A 237 1.33 -3.83 3.75
C THR A 237 1.70 -4.09 2.30
N PHE A 238 1.50 -5.32 1.87
CA PHE A 238 1.72 -5.77 0.51
C PHE A 238 0.44 -6.36 -0.07
N ASP A 239 0.18 -6.07 -1.33
CA ASP A 239 -0.96 -6.64 -2.05
C ASP A 239 -0.68 -6.75 -3.54
N VAL A 240 -1.52 -7.50 -4.24
CA VAL A 240 -1.46 -7.62 -5.69
C VAL A 240 -2.86 -7.65 -6.29
N ALA A 241 -3.10 -6.75 -7.25
CA ALA A 241 -4.25 -6.79 -8.13
C ALA A 241 -3.91 -7.67 -9.34
N GLN A 242 -4.46 -8.89 -9.38
CA GLN A 242 -4.21 -9.85 -10.46
C GLN A 242 -5.41 -9.90 -11.39
N ASN A 243 -5.31 -9.20 -12.52
CA ASN A 243 -6.45 -8.99 -13.41
C ASN A 243 -6.16 -9.61 -14.77
N THR A 244 -7.10 -10.42 -15.26
CA THR A 244 -6.96 -11.17 -16.51
C THR A 244 -8.02 -10.74 -17.50
N GLY A 245 -7.63 -10.59 -18.76
CA GLY A 245 -8.54 -10.56 -19.89
C GLY A 245 -8.22 -11.69 -20.85
N LYS A 246 -9.27 -12.32 -21.39
CA LYS A 246 -9.18 -13.49 -22.26
C LYS A 246 -9.65 -13.25 -23.68
N PHE A 247 -9.12 -14.06 -24.58
CA PHE A 247 -9.44 -14.00 -26.00
C PHE A 247 -9.40 -15.38 -26.66
N ASP A 248 -10.10 -15.53 -27.78
CA ASP A 248 -10.13 -16.77 -28.57
C ASP A 248 -9.04 -16.79 -29.66
N THR A 249 -8.99 -17.88 -30.44
CA THR A 249 -8.02 -18.07 -31.53
C THR A 249 -8.17 -17.09 -32.70
N THR A 250 -9.24 -16.29 -32.73
CA THR A 250 -9.44 -15.21 -33.70
C THR A 250 -9.04 -13.84 -33.15
N GLY A 251 -8.59 -13.79 -31.89
CA GLY A 251 -8.26 -12.54 -31.21
C GLY A 251 -9.48 -11.77 -30.71
N LYS A 252 -10.64 -12.42 -30.64
CA LYS A 252 -11.86 -11.85 -30.08
C LYS A 252 -11.86 -11.98 -28.56
N LEU A 253 -12.27 -10.95 -27.83
CA LEU A 253 -12.42 -11.03 -26.38
C LEU A 253 -13.58 -11.97 -26.02
N THR A 254 -13.37 -12.82 -25.03
CA THR A 254 -14.36 -13.83 -24.63
C THR A 254 -15.17 -13.44 -23.39
N GLU A 255 -14.88 -12.28 -22.81
CA GLU A 255 -15.56 -11.76 -21.63
C GLU A 255 -15.75 -10.24 -21.72
N ASP A 256 -16.77 -9.73 -21.04
CA ASP A 256 -16.96 -8.29 -20.86
C ASP A 256 -16.03 -7.79 -19.75
N LEU A 257 -14.85 -7.32 -20.16
CA LEU A 257 -13.83 -6.80 -19.25
C LEU A 257 -14.34 -5.70 -18.33
N ALA A 258 -15.28 -4.85 -18.78
CA ALA A 258 -15.80 -3.76 -17.98
C ALA A 258 -16.74 -4.25 -16.86
N ALA A 259 -17.31 -5.45 -16.99
CA ALA A 259 -18.21 -6.06 -16.01
C ALA A 259 -17.48 -6.96 -15.00
N LEU A 260 -16.19 -7.24 -15.18
CA LEU A 260 -15.44 -8.12 -14.29
C LEU A 260 -15.24 -7.50 -12.91
N GLN A 261 -15.40 -8.34 -11.88
CA GLN A 261 -14.96 -8.00 -10.53
C GLN A 261 -13.45 -8.21 -10.43
N THR A 262 -12.77 -7.22 -9.86
CA THR A 262 -11.31 -7.17 -9.79
C THR A 262 -10.80 -7.02 -8.34
N PRO A 263 -11.24 -7.87 -7.38
CA PRO A 263 -10.69 -7.80 -6.04
C PRO A 263 -9.21 -8.20 -6.06
N THR A 264 -8.42 -7.48 -5.27
CA THR A 264 -7.04 -7.82 -4.97
C THR A 264 -6.94 -9.17 -4.28
N LYS A 265 -5.71 -9.66 -4.19
CA LYS A 265 -5.45 -10.94 -3.56
C LYS A 265 -5.73 -10.92 -2.05
N LYS A 266 -5.47 -9.79 -1.38
CA LYS A 266 -5.82 -9.61 0.03
C LYS A 266 -7.34 -9.51 0.22
N GLU A 267 -8.05 -8.76 -0.63
CA GLU A 267 -9.52 -8.65 -0.57
C GLU A 267 -10.24 -9.98 -0.82
N LYS A 268 -9.64 -10.88 -1.61
CA LYS A 268 -10.18 -12.24 -1.77
C LYS A 268 -10.12 -13.06 -0.48
N GLY A 269 -9.18 -12.80 0.43
CA GLY A 269 -9.03 -13.55 1.68
C GLY A 269 -9.03 -15.08 1.44
N ASP A 270 -9.87 -15.80 2.19
CA ASP A 270 -10.06 -17.25 2.01
C ASP A 270 -10.61 -17.64 0.62
N ALA A 271 -11.35 -16.75 -0.06
CA ALA A 271 -11.88 -17.02 -1.40
C ALA A 271 -10.78 -17.09 -2.47
N TYR A 272 -9.53 -16.72 -2.14
CA TYR A 272 -8.39 -16.99 -3.02
C TYR A 272 -8.06 -18.49 -3.12
N GLY A 273 -8.35 -19.28 -2.07
CA GLY A 273 -8.29 -20.73 -2.08
C GLY A 273 -6.88 -21.35 -2.15
N MET A 274 -5.84 -20.65 -1.69
CA MET A 274 -4.47 -21.16 -1.74
C MET A 274 -4.20 -22.27 -0.73
N LYS A 275 -5.00 -22.37 0.34
CA LYS A 275 -4.76 -23.28 1.46
C LYS A 275 -4.65 -24.74 1.03
N GLU A 276 -5.38 -25.14 0.00
CA GLU A 276 -5.33 -26.49 -0.56
C GLU A 276 -3.99 -26.82 -1.20
N ALA A 277 -3.48 -25.91 -2.03
CA ALA A 277 -2.22 -26.03 -2.75
C ALA A 277 -0.99 -25.69 -1.88
N SER A 278 -1.20 -24.97 -0.78
CA SER A 278 -0.15 -24.54 0.15
C SER A 278 0.46 -25.74 0.90
N PRO A 279 1.79 -25.92 0.88
CA PRO A 279 2.45 -27.00 1.61
C PRO A 279 2.32 -26.85 3.12
N ILE A 280 2.16 -25.61 3.60
CA ILE A 280 2.00 -25.27 5.03
C ILE A 280 0.53 -25.06 5.44
N LYS A 281 -0.42 -25.34 4.55
CA LYS A 281 -1.88 -25.21 4.82
C LYS A 281 -2.29 -23.82 5.32
N LYS A 282 -1.64 -22.78 4.80
CA LYS A 282 -1.99 -21.37 4.99
C LYS A 282 -2.45 -20.73 3.69
N GLU A 283 -3.44 -19.85 3.79
CA GLU A 283 -3.87 -18.95 2.72
C GLU A 283 -2.80 -17.93 2.36
N TRP A 284 -2.98 -17.26 1.22
CA TRP A 284 -2.01 -16.27 0.75
C TRP A 284 -1.89 -15.08 1.70
N PHE A 285 -3.03 -14.55 2.19
CA PHE A 285 -3.04 -13.39 3.07
C PHE A 285 -2.38 -13.70 4.44
N GLU A 286 -2.51 -14.94 4.93
CA GLU A 286 -1.82 -15.38 6.15
C GLU A 286 -0.29 -15.42 5.97
N GLN A 287 0.18 -15.72 4.76
CA GLN A 287 1.61 -15.78 4.47
C GLN A 287 2.20 -14.40 4.21
N ILE A 288 1.51 -13.53 3.46
CA ILE A 288 2.03 -12.17 3.22
C ILE A 288 2.10 -11.36 4.52
N ALA A 289 1.18 -11.58 5.47
CA ALA A 289 1.22 -10.96 6.79
C ALA A 289 2.53 -11.26 7.54
N VAL A 290 3.14 -12.44 7.33
CA VAL A 290 4.44 -12.78 7.92
C VAL A 290 5.57 -11.89 7.36
N LEU A 291 5.52 -11.53 6.08
CA LEU A 291 6.47 -10.58 5.50
C LEU A 291 6.23 -9.16 6.02
N GLU A 292 4.97 -8.78 6.24
CA GLU A 292 4.58 -7.48 6.82
C GLU A 292 5.09 -7.34 8.26
N GLU A 293 4.86 -8.35 9.10
CA GLU A 293 5.39 -8.44 10.46
C GLU A 293 6.92 -8.44 10.48
N TYR A 294 7.56 -9.16 9.56
CA TYR A 294 9.01 -9.16 9.44
C TYR A 294 9.57 -7.76 9.12
N ALA A 295 8.86 -6.97 8.32
CA ALA A 295 9.31 -5.64 7.92
C ALA A 295 9.30 -4.63 9.07
N VAL A 296 8.40 -4.76 10.04
CA VAL A 296 8.29 -3.83 11.16
C VAL A 296 9.57 -3.81 12.00
N GLY A 297 10.02 -2.59 12.34
CA GLY A 297 11.26 -2.32 13.08
C GLY A 297 12.55 -2.40 12.26
N LYS A 298 12.46 -2.66 10.94
CA LYS A 298 13.61 -2.70 10.01
C LYS A 298 13.59 -1.51 9.07
N THR A 299 14.73 -1.22 8.44
CA THR A 299 14.75 -0.28 7.31
C THR A 299 14.26 -0.98 6.04
N VAL A 300 13.83 -0.20 5.04
CA VAL A 300 13.52 -0.75 3.70
C VAL A 300 14.71 -1.57 3.15
N ALA A 301 15.94 -1.09 3.32
CA ALA A 301 17.13 -1.78 2.84
C ALA A 301 17.33 -3.15 3.51
N ASP A 302 17.08 -3.26 4.81
CA ASP A 302 17.18 -4.54 5.54
C ASP A 302 16.15 -5.55 5.03
N VAL A 303 14.93 -5.11 4.73
CA VAL A 303 13.88 -5.99 4.19
C VAL A 303 14.20 -6.43 2.76
N LEU A 304 14.75 -5.53 1.94
CA LEU A 304 15.23 -5.86 0.59
C LEU A 304 16.39 -6.87 0.60
N ALA A 305 17.18 -6.89 1.68
CA ALA A 305 18.26 -7.85 1.87
C ALA A 305 17.80 -9.23 2.37
N LEU A 306 16.48 -9.47 2.49
CA LEU A 306 15.92 -10.76 2.89
C LEU A 306 16.46 -11.91 2.01
N PRO A 307 17.13 -12.91 2.58
CA PRO A 307 17.63 -14.05 1.81
C PRO A 307 16.50 -14.85 1.16
N VAL A 308 16.60 -15.05 -0.14
CA VAL A 308 15.65 -15.83 -0.95
C VAL A 308 16.37 -16.85 -1.84
N ASP A 309 15.65 -17.88 -2.28
CA ASP A 309 16.15 -18.84 -3.28
C ASP A 309 16.03 -18.29 -4.72
N ASP A 310 16.44 -19.07 -5.71
CA ASP A 310 16.35 -18.72 -7.14
C ASP A 310 14.89 -18.48 -7.62
N LYS A 311 13.90 -18.94 -6.86
CA LYS A 311 12.47 -18.73 -7.13
C LYS A 311 11.90 -17.56 -6.32
N THR A 312 12.73 -16.83 -5.59
CA THR A 312 12.40 -15.72 -4.70
C THR A 312 11.59 -16.12 -3.46
N VAL A 313 11.68 -17.36 -3.00
CA VAL A 313 11.07 -17.83 -1.74
C VAL A 313 12.05 -17.59 -0.60
N PRO A 314 11.62 -17.01 0.55
CA PRO A 314 12.51 -16.79 1.70
C PRO A 314 13.15 -18.08 2.21
N THR A 315 14.45 -18.01 2.55
CA THR A 315 15.25 -19.20 2.92
C THR A 315 15.55 -19.33 4.40
N ALA A 316 15.29 -18.28 5.20
CA ALA A 316 15.48 -18.34 6.64
C ALA A 316 14.58 -19.42 7.28
N GLU A 317 15.12 -20.15 8.26
CA GLU A 317 14.44 -21.29 8.89
C GLU A 317 13.06 -20.92 9.47
N ASP A 318 12.95 -19.73 10.07
CA ASP A 318 11.71 -19.23 10.69
C ASP A 318 10.56 -19.02 9.68
N PHE A 319 10.86 -18.96 8.38
CA PHE A 319 9.85 -18.81 7.31
C PHE A 319 9.33 -20.14 6.76
N LYS A 320 10.03 -21.26 6.96
CA LYS A 320 9.68 -22.53 6.30
C LYS A 320 8.28 -23.04 6.64
N THR A 321 7.72 -22.64 7.78
CA THR A 321 6.40 -23.05 8.26
C THR A 321 5.36 -21.91 8.18
N SER A 322 5.75 -20.73 7.72
CA SER A 322 4.94 -19.51 7.83
C SER A 322 4.86 -18.70 6.53
N LEU A 323 5.89 -18.73 5.70
CA LEU A 323 6.02 -17.94 4.47
C LEU A 323 6.73 -18.76 3.37
N THR A 324 5.93 -19.38 2.50
CA THR A 324 6.40 -20.25 1.39
C THR A 324 6.05 -19.71 0.00
N ILE A 325 5.40 -18.54 -0.06
CA ILE A 325 5.13 -17.84 -1.31
C ILE A 325 6.40 -17.15 -1.83
N LYS A 326 6.44 -16.91 -3.14
CA LYS A 326 7.45 -16.06 -3.76
C LYS A 326 7.26 -14.62 -3.30
N VAL A 327 8.34 -13.97 -2.86
CA VAL A 327 8.30 -12.59 -2.35
C VAL A 327 8.94 -11.56 -3.27
N GLY A 328 9.59 -11.98 -4.36
CA GLY A 328 10.37 -11.10 -5.23
C GLY A 328 9.59 -9.88 -5.75
N SER A 329 8.35 -10.04 -6.19
CA SER A 329 7.52 -8.92 -6.67
C SER A 329 7.16 -7.94 -5.56
N TYR A 330 6.96 -8.40 -4.31
CA TYR A 330 6.69 -7.54 -3.17
C TYR A 330 7.94 -6.77 -2.73
N LEU A 331 9.12 -7.40 -2.79
CA LEU A 331 10.40 -6.72 -2.54
C LEU A 331 10.67 -5.64 -3.60
N LYS A 332 10.40 -5.90 -4.88
CA LYS A 332 10.50 -4.87 -5.92
C LYS A 332 9.49 -3.71 -5.72
N ALA A 333 8.26 -4.03 -5.31
CA ALA A 333 7.28 -2.99 -4.97
C ALA A 333 7.73 -2.19 -3.73
N LEU A 334 8.36 -2.84 -2.75
CA LEU A 334 8.97 -2.18 -1.59
C LEU A 334 10.09 -1.24 -2.01
N GLU A 335 10.98 -1.66 -2.90
CA GLU A 335 12.03 -0.81 -3.46
C GLU A 335 11.45 0.44 -4.12
N ALA A 336 10.34 0.29 -4.86
CA ALA A 336 9.66 1.42 -5.50
C ALA A 336 9.11 2.46 -4.50
N THR A 337 8.89 2.11 -3.22
CA THR A 337 8.45 3.08 -2.20
C THR A 337 9.48 4.20 -1.98
N THR A 338 10.76 3.95 -2.24
CA THR A 338 11.85 4.93 -2.07
C THR A 338 11.70 6.17 -2.97
N LYS A 339 10.87 6.10 -4.02
CA LYS A 339 10.61 7.20 -4.97
C LYS A 339 9.43 8.09 -4.57
N ALA A 340 8.61 7.69 -3.61
CA ALA A 340 7.30 8.31 -3.34
C ALA A 340 7.04 8.55 -1.84
N VAL A 341 8.06 9.02 -1.11
CA VAL A 341 7.95 9.35 0.31
C VAL A 341 7.17 10.65 0.50
N LYS A 342 6.11 10.59 1.33
CA LYS A 342 5.35 11.75 1.78
C LYS A 342 5.46 11.90 3.29
N GLU A 343 5.98 13.04 3.73
CA GLU A 343 5.96 13.45 5.13
C GLU A 343 4.51 13.58 5.63
N VAL A 344 4.27 13.13 6.86
CA VAL A 344 3.01 13.37 7.56
C VAL A 344 3.06 14.78 8.15
N LYS A 345 2.09 15.62 7.78
CA LYS A 345 2.04 17.04 8.17
C LYS A 345 1.31 17.28 9.48
#